data_AF-A0A9P7SUD8-F1
#
_entry.id   AF-A0A9P7SUD8-F1
#
_cell.length_a   1.000
_cell.length_b   1.000
_cell.length_c   1.000
_cell.angle_alpha   90.00
_cell.angle_beta   90.00
_cell.angle_gamma   90.00
#
_symmetry.space_group_name_H-M   'P 1'
#
loop_
_entity.id
_entity.type
_entity.pdbx_description
1 polymer ?
#
loop_
_entity_poly.entity_id
_entity_poly.type
_entity_poly.pdbx_seq_one_letter_code
_entity_poly.pdbx_strand_id
1 'polypeptide(L)' 'MSHRESQASGGDKFATFYLQQLTQELSNDVDKIRVAEDFKTDSVPFLVHALRQGSSQLSSNTKTVGDGHSSSAT' A
#
# COMPACT_ATOMS: atom_id res chain seq x y z
N MET A 1 -23.27 -29.69 -14.16
CA MET A 1 -22.24 -28.65 -14.39
C MET A 1 -22.24 -27.73 -13.18
N SER A 2 -21.38 -28.01 -12.21
CA SER A 2 -21.24 -27.24 -10.98
C SER A 2 -20.58 -25.89 -11.25
N HIS A 3 -21.35 -24.81 -11.25
CA HIS A 3 -20.82 -23.46 -11.15
C HIS A 3 -21.03 -23.00 -9.70
N ARG A 4 -20.13 -23.41 -8.82
CA ARG A 4 -19.96 -22.73 -7.54
C ARG A 4 -18.93 -21.64 -7.83
N GLU A 5 -19.40 -20.47 -8.24
CA GLU A 5 -18.56 -19.27 -8.19
C GLU A 5 -17.99 -19.20 -6.77
N SER A 6 -16.66 -19.23 -6.68
CA SER A 6 -15.93 -19.11 -5.42
C SER A 6 -16.38 -17.80 -4.76
N GLN A 7 -17.27 -17.91 -3.78
CA GLN A 7 -17.80 -16.75 -3.08
C GLN A 7 -16.66 -16.17 -2.23
N ALA A 8 -16.05 -15.11 -2.73
CA ALA A 8 -15.01 -14.36 -2.01
C ALA A 8 -15.49 -14.07 -0.58
N SER A 9 -14.64 -14.33 0.40
CA SER A 9 -14.97 -14.13 1.80
C SER A 9 -15.23 -12.65 2.09
N GLY A 10 -15.87 -12.33 3.21
CA GLY A 10 -16.05 -10.93 3.63
C GLY A 10 -14.72 -10.17 3.72
N GLY A 11 -13.66 -10.86 4.15
CA GLY A 11 -12.29 -10.30 4.20
C GLY A 11 -11.72 -9.99 2.82
N ASP A 12 -11.88 -10.90 1.85
CA ASP A 12 -11.39 -10.68 0.48
C ASP A 12 -12.10 -9.51 -0.20
N LYS A 13 -13.42 -9.39 0.02
CA LYS A 13 -14.21 -8.27 -0.50
C LYS A 13 -13.81 -6.95 0.15
N PHE A 14 -13.59 -6.94 1.46
CA PHE A 14 -13.10 -5.76 2.18
C PHE A 14 -11.72 -5.32 1.69
N ALA A 15 -10.77 -6.25 1.58
CA ALA A 15 -9.42 -5.95 1.10
C ALA A 15 -9.44 -5.40 -0.33
N THR A 16 -10.25 -6.00 -1.21
CA THR A 16 -10.41 -5.53 -2.60
C THR A 16 -10.97 -4.11 -2.65
N PHE A 17 -12.05 -3.85 -1.92
CA PHE A 17 -12.67 -2.52 -1.84
C PHE A 17 -11.67 -1.47 -1.32
N TYR A 18 -10.95 -1.81 -0.25
CA TYR A 18 -9.99 -0.89 0.35
C TYR A 18 -8.81 -0.57 -0.59
N LEU A 19 -8.28 -1.57 -1.29
CA LEU A 19 -7.24 -1.36 -2.30
C LEU A 19 -7.71 -0.50 -3.47
N GLN A 20 -8.95 -0.71 -3.94
CA GLN A 20 -9.56 0.13 -4.98
C GLN A 20 -9.65 1.58 -4.53
N GLN A 21 -10.19 1.82 -3.32
CA GLN A 21 -10.31 3.17 -2.79
C GLN A 21 -8.95 3.85 -2.62
N LEU A 22 -7.96 3.15 -2.05
CA LEU A 22 -6.61 3.70 -1.88
C LEU A 22 -5.95 4.07 -3.21
N THR A 23 -6.12 3.23 -4.24
CA THR A 23 -5.56 3.50 -5.56
C THR A 23 -6.25 4.70 -6.22
N GLN A 24 -7.56 4.86 -5.99
CA GLN A 24 -8.31 6.02 -6.47
C GLN A 24 -7.83 7.31 -5.81
N GLU A 25 -7.67 7.33 -4.48
CA GLU A 25 -7.15 8.50 -3.76
C GLU A 25 -5.73 8.85 -4.21
N LEU A 26 -4.86 7.84 -4.34
CA LEU A 26 -3.50 8.05 -4.83
C LEU A 26 -3.49 8.67 -6.24
N SER A 27 -4.34 8.19 -7.15
CA SER A 27 -4.47 8.77 -8.50
C SER A 27 -4.89 10.23 -8.43
N ASN A 28 -5.92 10.53 -7.62
CA ASN A 28 -6.42 11.89 -7.43
C ASN A 28 -5.33 12.83 -6.90
N ASP A 29 -4.53 12.37 -5.94
CA ASP A 29 -3.45 13.18 -5.35
C ASP A 29 -2.28 13.37 -6.31
N VAL A 30 -1.92 12.35 -7.11
CA VAL A 30 -0.93 12.50 -8.18
C VAL A 30 -1.38 13.52 -9.23
N ASP A 31 -2.66 13.51 -9.60
CA ASP A 31 -3.21 14.50 -10.54
C ASP A 31 -3.14 15.92 -9.98
N LYS A 32 -3.45 16.12 -8.69
CA LYS A 32 -3.32 17.43 -8.01
C LYS A 32 -1.87 17.90 -8.00
N ILE A 33 -0.92 17.02 -7.68
CA ILE A 33 0.51 17.35 -7.67
C ILE A 33 0.96 17.75 -9.08
N ARG A 34 0.53 17.02 -10.10
CA ARG A 34 0.92 17.28 -11.50
C ARG A 34 0.49 18.64 -12.01
N VAL A 35 -0.65 19.16 -11.56
CA VAL A 35 -1.18 20.47 -11.97
C VAL A 35 -0.73 21.62 -11.07
N ALA A 36 0.04 21.35 -10.02
CA ALA A 36 0.56 22.37 -9.13
C ALA A 36 1.59 23.26 -9.86
N GLU A 37 1.57 24.56 -9.57
CA GLU A 37 2.42 25.58 -10.23
C GLU A 37 3.93 25.29 -10.09
N ASP A 38 4.31 24.69 -8.97
CA ASP A 38 5.68 24.36 -8.61
C ASP A 38 6.12 22.96 -9.10
N PHE A 39 5.21 22.16 -9.64
CA PHE A 39 5.55 20.85 -10.20
C PHE A 39 6.15 21.00 -11.60
N LYS A 40 7.45 20.73 -11.71
CA LYS A 40 8.23 20.87 -12.93
C LYS A 40 8.71 19.50 -13.41
N THR A 41 9.27 19.44 -14.62
CA THR A 41 9.88 18.21 -15.15
C THR A 41 10.89 17.60 -14.19
N ASP A 42 11.65 18.45 -13.49
CA ASP A 42 12.67 18.04 -12.51
C ASP A 42 12.08 17.57 -11.17
N SER A 43 10.78 17.74 -10.94
CA SER A 43 10.06 17.22 -9.76
C SER A 43 9.77 15.72 -9.87
N VAL A 44 9.76 15.14 -11.08
CA VAL A 44 9.43 13.73 -11.31
C VAL A 44 10.40 12.77 -10.59
N PRO A 45 11.73 12.94 -10.68
CA PRO A 45 12.66 12.09 -9.92
C PRO A 45 12.45 12.14 -8.41
N PHE A 46 12.08 13.31 -7.86
CA PHE A 46 11.77 13.47 -6.44
C PHE A 46 10.49 12.73 -6.04
N LEU A 47 9.42 12.86 -6.83
CA LEU A 47 8.18 12.11 -6.63
C LEU A 47 8.43 10.60 -6.66
N VAL A 48 9.20 10.11 -7.64
CA VAL A 48 9.58 8.70 -7.74
C VAL A 48 10.39 8.25 -6.52
N HIS A 49 11.32 9.08 -6.03
CA HIS A 49 12.10 8.77 -4.84
C HIS A 49 11.20 8.66 -3.60
N ALA A 50 10.32 9.63 -3.37
CA ALA A 50 9.41 9.64 -2.23
C ALA A 50 8.47 8.42 -2.22
N LEU A 51 7.90 8.07 -3.38
CA LEU A 51 7.04 6.87 -3.52
C LEU A 51 7.81 5.59 -3.16
N ARG A 52 9.03 5.41 -3.70
CA ARG A 52 9.88 4.26 -3.39
C ARG A 52 10.25 4.21 -1.91
N GLN A 53 10.58 5.35 -1.32
CA GLN A 53 10.93 5.45 0.09
C GLN A 53 9.74 5.06 0.98
N GLY A 54 8.53 5.54 0.67
CA GLY A 54 7.31 5.17 1.37
C GLY A 54 7.00 3.67 1.28
N SER A 55 7.10 3.08 0.09
CA SER A 55 6.91 1.62 -0.09
C SER A 55 7.92 0.79 0.70
N SER A 56 9.18 1.20 0.73
CA SER A 56 10.21 0.52 1.53
C SER A 56 9.93 0.59 3.03
N GLN A 57 9.47 1.74 3.53
CA GLN A 57 9.15 1.93 4.95
C GLN A 57 7.96 1.05 5.38
N LEU A 58 6.94 0.94 4.53
CA LEU A 58 5.81 0.04 4.78
C LEU A 58 6.27 -1.42 4.89
N SER A 59 7.15 -1.87 3.99
CA SER A 59 7.69 -3.24 4.02
C SER A 59 8.61 -3.51 5.22
N SER A 60 9.29 -2.49 5.75
CA SER A 60 10.14 -2.66 6.93
C SER A 60 9.33 -2.73 8.23
N ASN A 61 8.15 -2.10 8.26
CA ASN A 61 7.30 -2.06 9.45
C ASN A 61 6.42 -3.32 9.61
N THR A 62 6.31 -4.17 8.58
CA THR A 62 5.63 -5.47 8.65
C THR A 62 6.52 -6.59 9.20
N LYS A 63 7.70 -6.26 9.74
CA LYS A 63 8.58 -7.21 10.43
C LYS A 63 7.98 -7.61 11.79
N THR A 64 7.18 -8.67 11.75
CA THR A 64 6.96 -9.69 12.79
C THR A 64 7.01 -9.20 14.25
N VAL A 65 5.88 -8.71 14.76
CA VAL A 65 5.52 -9.01 16.17
C VAL A 65 5.25 -10.51 16.23
N GLY A 66 6.30 -11.32 16.32
CA GLY A 66 6.15 -12.77 16.17
C GLY A 66 7.42 -13.60 16.20
N ASP A 67 8.56 -13.10 16.67
CA ASP A 67 9.69 -13.95 17.04
C ASP A 67 9.87 -13.88 18.55
N GLY A 68 9.34 -14.91 19.21
CA GLY A 68 9.33 -15.07 20.66
C GLY A 68 10.74 -15.15 21.24
N HIS A 69 11.06 -14.24 22.13
CA HIS A 69 12.07 -14.48 23.15
C HIS A 69 11.42 -15.27 24.29
N SER A 70 11.38 -16.60 24.13
CA SER A 70 11.32 -17.51 25.26
C SER A 70 12.73 -17.62 25.83
N SER A 71 13.07 -16.75 26.78
CA SER A 71 14.28 -16.92 27.59
C SER A 71 13.89 -17.69 28.86
N SER A 72 14.44 -18.91 28.94
CA SER A 72 14.28 -19.85 30.03
C SER A 72 14.71 -19.26 31.38
N ALA A 73 13.87 -19.45 32.39
CA ALA A 73 14.28 -19.41 33.79
C ALA A 73 15.27 -20.55 34.07
N THR A 74 16.43 -20.23 34.64
CA THR A 74 17.22 -21.13 35.50
C THR A 74 18.01 -20.27 36.47
#